data_AF-A0A3D3JTP5-F1
#
_entry.id   AF-A0A3D3JTP5-F1
#
_cell.length_a   1.000
_cell.length_b   1.000
_cell.length_c   1.000
_cell.angle_alpha   90.00
_cell.angle_beta   90.00
_cell.angle_gamma   90.00
#
_symmetry.space_group_name_H-M   'P 1'
#
loop_
_entity.id
_entity.type
_entity.pdbx_description
1 polymer ?
#
loop_
_entity_poly.entity_id
_entity_poly.type
_entity_poly.pdbx_seq_one_letter_code
_entity_poly.pdbx_strand_id
1 'polypeptide(L)'
;MDNNLIPTIRQSDPAVLAQLLQPNITGHTPWDEDDLWAILQHQLAAPLAFELDDELRQQTEQTMISSGIRHDEPDCYGTLLAGHSPSVDQLRAMKNFAKACMKRQDAPLPDQVAGVIYYGSIAAALVNCSARISQLTDEDLCTGFHWVLEKKWVDADVRTLIKAASQAL
;
A
#
# COMPACT_ATOMS: atom_id res chain seq x y z
N MET A 1 -9.71 -49.86 12.40
CA MET A 1 -9.22 -49.32 13.68
C MET A 1 -8.05 -48.40 13.39
N ASP A 2 -8.15 -47.07 13.32
CA ASP A 2 -9.27 -46.16 13.11
C ASP A 2 -8.68 -44.93 12.43
N ASN A 3 -9.46 -44.38 11.52
CA ASN A 3 -9.19 -43.23 10.70
C ASN A 3 -9.59 -41.95 11.48
N ASN A 4 -8.71 -40.95 11.44
CA ASN A 4 -9.05 -39.51 11.42
C ASN A 4 -9.65 -38.85 12.67
N LEU A 5 -8.93 -37.89 13.27
CA LEU A 5 -9.53 -36.71 13.94
C LEU A 5 -8.63 -35.48 13.78
N ILE A 6 -8.61 -34.90 12.58
CA ILE A 6 -8.41 -33.45 12.44
C ILE A 6 -9.68 -32.79 13.01
N PRO A 7 -9.61 -31.94 14.04
CA PRO A 7 -10.80 -31.30 14.57
C PRO A 7 -11.41 -30.39 13.50
N THR A 8 -12.63 -30.72 13.11
CA THR A 8 -13.42 -29.99 12.13
C THR A 8 -13.88 -28.68 12.77
N ILE A 9 -13.53 -27.56 12.14
CA ILE A 9 -13.75 -26.15 12.58
C ILE A 9 -15.24 -25.78 12.76
N ARG A 10 -16.18 -26.72 12.61
CA ARG A 10 -17.63 -26.44 12.59
C ARG A 10 -18.34 -26.50 13.95
N GLN A 11 -17.63 -26.74 15.06
CA GLN A 11 -18.21 -26.78 16.41
C GLN A 11 -17.29 -26.18 17.49
N SER A 12 -16.62 -25.07 17.19
CA SER A 12 -15.79 -24.39 18.19
C SER A 12 -16.66 -23.55 19.13
N ASP A 13 -16.54 -23.81 20.44
CA ASP A 13 -17.15 -23.04 21.53
C ASP A 13 -16.87 -21.53 21.34
N PRO A 14 -17.89 -20.64 21.41
CA PRO A 14 -17.71 -19.20 21.30
C PRO A 14 -16.62 -18.64 22.23
N ALA A 15 -16.42 -19.24 23.40
CA ALA A 15 -15.39 -18.85 24.35
C ALA A 15 -13.97 -19.18 23.87
N VAL A 16 -13.81 -20.28 23.13
CA VAL A 16 -12.53 -20.68 22.50
C VAL A 16 -12.22 -19.79 21.30
N LEU A 17 -13.23 -19.45 20.50
CA LEU A 17 -13.10 -18.46 19.42
C LEU A 17 -12.77 -17.07 19.99
N ALA A 18 -13.39 -16.67 21.10
CA ALA A 18 -13.08 -15.40 21.77
C ALA A 18 -11.68 -15.38 22.40
N GLN A 19 -11.09 -16.52 22.73
CA GLN A 19 -9.69 -16.61 23.17
C GLN A 19 -8.71 -16.56 22.00
N LEU A 20 -9.07 -17.11 20.83
CA LEU A 20 -8.29 -16.99 19.59
C LEU A 20 -8.34 -15.59 18.96
N LEU A 21 -9.46 -14.86 19.15
CA LEU A 21 -9.63 -13.48 18.68
C LEU A 21 -9.11 -12.42 19.66
N GLN A 22 -8.62 -12.80 20.84
CA GLN A 22 -7.92 -11.86 21.71
C GLN A 22 -6.60 -11.51 21.03
N PRO A 23 -6.39 -10.24 20.60
CA PRO A 23 -5.09 -9.85 20.08
C PRO A 23 -4.09 -10.10 21.19
N ASN A 24 -3.17 -11.01 20.94
CA ASN A 24 -2.05 -11.24 21.83
C ASN A 24 -1.15 -10.00 21.68
N ILE A 25 -1.47 -8.94 22.41
CA ILE A 25 -0.74 -7.67 22.44
C ILE A 25 0.54 -7.90 23.26
N THR A 26 1.43 -8.73 22.73
CA THR A 26 2.77 -8.95 23.23
C THR A 26 3.76 -8.48 22.18
N GLY A 27 4.00 -7.16 22.15
CA GLY A 27 5.28 -6.47 21.88
C GLY A 27 6.15 -6.82 20.66
N HIS A 28 5.81 -7.80 19.84
CA HIS A 28 6.50 -8.15 18.61
C HIS A 28 5.70 -7.60 17.44
N THR A 29 6.37 -6.90 16.52
CA THR A 29 5.81 -6.63 15.20
C THR A 29 5.40 -8.00 14.63
N PRO A 30 4.10 -8.29 14.46
CA PRO A 30 3.64 -9.68 14.25
C PRO A 30 3.93 -10.21 12.85
N TRP A 31 4.54 -9.39 11.99
CA TRP A 31 4.80 -9.67 10.59
C TRP A 31 6.30 -9.74 10.36
N ASP A 32 6.76 -10.85 9.79
CA ASP A 32 8.14 -10.96 9.33
C ASP A 32 8.35 -10.27 7.96
N GLU A 33 9.57 -10.32 7.42
CA GLU A 33 9.87 -9.66 6.14
C GLU A 33 9.11 -10.28 4.96
N ASP A 34 8.82 -11.58 5.01
CA ASP A 34 8.12 -12.31 3.94
C ASP A 34 6.62 -11.96 3.98
N ASP A 35 6.04 -11.84 5.18
CA ASP A 35 4.67 -11.36 5.38
C ASP A 35 4.51 -9.93 4.86
N LEU A 36 5.45 -9.03 5.20
CA LEU A 36 5.41 -7.63 4.76
C LEU A 36 5.54 -7.52 3.25
N TRP A 37 6.42 -8.33 2.63
CA TRP A 37 6.51 -8.42 1.18
C TRP A 37 5.19 -8.89 0.58
N ALA A 38 4.62 -9.99 1.08
CA ALA A 38 3.38 -10.56 0.54
C ALA A 38 2.19 -9.58 0.67
N ILE A 39 2.08 -8.88 1.81
CA ILE A 39 1.06 -7.84 2.02
C ILE A 39 1.29 -6.68 1.05
N LEU A 40 2.53 -6.20 0.89
CA LEU A 40 2.85 -5.15 -0.07
C LEU A 40 2.49 -5.57 -1.49
N GLN A 41 2.87 -6.78 -1.93
CA GLN A 41 2.51 -7.31 -3.26
C GLN A 41 1.01 -7.33 -3.47
N HIS A 42 0.28 -7.84 -2.49
CA HIS A 42 -1.17 -7.89 -2.55
C HIS A 42 -1.76 -6.48 -2.69
N GLN A 43 -1.26 -5.50 -1.94
CA GLN A 43 -1.71 -4.11 -2.05
C GLN A 43 -1.33 -3.46 -3.38
N LEU A 44 -0.12 -3.72 -3.89
CA LEU A 44 0.30 -3.20 -5.20
C LEU A 44 -0.54 -3.79 -6.33
N ALA A 45 -0.98 -5.04 -6.20
CA ALA A 45 -1.89 -5.70 -7.14
C ALA A 45 -3.38 -5.37 -6.89
N ALA A 46 -3.73 -4.74 -5.77
CA ALA A 46 -5.11 -4.42 -5.44
C ALA A 46 -5.66 -3.36 -6.41
N PRO A 47 -6.88 -3.55 -6.97
CA PRO A 47 -7.53 -2.55 -7.80
C PRO A 47 -7.77 -1.25 -7.02
N LEU A 48 -7.51 -0.11 -7.65
CA LEU A 48 -7.78 1.23 -7.09
C LEU A 48 -9.27 1.49 -6.84
N ALA A 49 -10.14 0.65 -7.40
CA ALA A 49 -11.59 0.83 -7.46
C ALA A 49 -12.29 0.97 -6.09
N PHE A 50 -11.66 0.55 -5.00
CA PHE A 50 -12.28 0.58 -3.67
C PHE A 50 -12.09 1.90 -2.92
N GLU A 51 -11.20 2.80 -3.35
CA GLU A 51 -10.78 3.94 -2.51
C GLU A 51 -10.85 5.32 -3.18
N LEU A 52 -11.16 5.36 -4.47
CA LEU A 52 -11.43 6.62 -5.16
C LEU A 52 -12.90 7.02 -4.92
N ASP A 53 -13.14 8.28 -4.60
CA ASP A 53 -14.50 8.82 -4.65
C ASP A 53 -15.07 8.68 -6.08
N ASP A 54 -16.41 8.67 -6.20
CA ASP A 54 -17.07 8.45 -7.51
C ASP A 54 -16.63 9.48 -8.57
N GLU A 55 -16.23 10.69 -8.14
CA GLU A 55 -15.77 11.78 -9.01
C GLU A 55 -14.38 11.50 -9.58
N LEU A 56 -13.43 11.05 -8.76
CA LEU A 56 -12.09 10.70 -9.18
C LEU A 56 -12.07 9.42 -10.04
N ARG A 57 -13.01 8.48 -9.81
CA ARG A 57 -13.23 7.34 -10.69
C ARG A 57 -13.65 7.79 -12.09
N GLN A 58 -14.63 8.69 -12.19
CA GLN A 58 -15.08 9.24 -13.48
C GLN A 58 -13.97 10.00 -14.22
N GLN A 59 -13.17 10.80 -13.52
CA GLN A 59 -12.03 11.50 -14.12
C GLN A 59 -10.97 10.53 -14.65
N THR A 60 -10.71 9.44 -13.93
CA THR A 60 -9.78 8.39 -14.35
C THR A 60 -10.28 7.72 -15.63
N GLU A 61 -11.54 7.27 -15.65
CA GLU A 61 -12.19 6.67 -16.82
C GLU A 61 -12.18 7.62 -18.03
N GLN A 62 -12.50 8.90 -17.83
CA GLN A 62 -12.49 9.91 -18.88
C GLN A 62 -11.08 10.15 -19.46
N THR A 63 -10.06 10.10 -18.60
CA THR A 63 -8.64 10.21 -19.01
C THR A 63 -8.20 8.99 -19.80
N MET A 64 -8.62 7.78 -19.42
CA MET A 64 -8.36 6.55 -20.17
C MET A 64 -9.00 6.57 -21.56
N ILE A 65 -10.26 6.98 -21.64
CA ILE A 65 -11.00 7.08 -22.92
C ILE A 65 -10.32 8.09 -23.84
N SER A 66 -9.88 9.24 -23.31
CA SER A 66 -9.26 10.30 -24.13
C SER A 66 -7.82 9.98 -24.54
N SER A 67 -7.08 9.19 -23.76
CA SER A 67 -5.73 8.74 -24.10
C SER A 67 -5.69 7.52 -25.04
N GLY A 68 -6.84 6.90 -25.33
CA GLY A 68 -6.92 5.71 -26.20
C GLY A 68 -6.27 4.47 -25.59
N ILE A 69 -5.88 4.52 -24.32
CA ILE A 69 -5.28 3.42 -23.58
C ILE A 69 -6.43 2.56 -23.05
N ARG A 70 -6.64 1.40 -23.68
CA ARG A 70 -7.56 0.38 -23.18
C ARG A 70 -6.74 -0.57 -22.33
N HIS A 71 -6.68 -0.33 -21.03
CA HIS A 71 -6.18 -1.36 -20.11
C HIS A 71 -7.23 -2.47 -20.00
N ASP A 72 -6.84 -3.70 -20.33
CA ASP A 72 -7.68 -4.90 -20.15
C ASP A 72 -7.69 -5.34 -18.67
N GLU A 73 -6.83 -4.74 -17.84
CA GLU A 73 -6.73 -4.97 -16.40
C GLU A 73 -7.00 -3.68 -15.62
N PRO A 74 -7.72 -3.75 -14.49
CA PRO A 74 -7.99 -2.57 -13.66
C PRO A 74 -6.70 -1.94 -13.15
N ASP A 75 -6.61 -0.60 -13.17
CA ASP A 75 -5.48 0.10 -12.56
C ASP A 75 -5.33 -0.32 -11.10
N CYS A 76 -4.12 -0.75 -10.75
CA CYS A 76 -3.74 -1.12 -9.39
C CYS A 76 -2.71 -0.13 -8.84
N TYR A 77 -2.48 -0.16 -7.52
CA TYR A 77 -1.54 0.75 -6.86
C TYR A 77 -0.12 0.65 -7.44
N GLY A 78 0.32 -0.56 -7.83
CA GLY A 78 1.61 -0.78 -8.47
C GLY A 78 1.74 -0.03 -9.79
N THR A 79 0.68 -0.02 -10.61
CA THR A 79 0.65 0.67 -11.90
C THR A 79 0.76 2.19 -11.75
N LEU A 80 0.16 2.79 -10.70
CA LEU A 80 0.32 4.21 -10.39
C LEU A 80 1.76 4.57 -10.02
N LEU A 81 2.41 3.72 -9.20
CA LEU A 81 3.80 3.95 -8.81
C LEU A 81 4.76 3.78 -10.00
N ALA A 82 4.46 2.85 -10.92
CA ALA A 82 5.27 2.56 -12.09
C ALA A 82 5.21 3.62 -13.21
N GLY A 83 4.35 4.65 -13.10
CA GLY A 83 4.40 5.82 -13.99
C GLY A 83 3.49 5.77 -15.22
N HIS A 84 2.43 4.96 -15.22
CA HIS A 84 1.36 5.08 -16.22
C HIS A 84 0.51 6.33 -15.93
N SER A 85 1.05 7.52 -16.25
CA SER A 85 0.39 8.83 -16.15
C SER A 85 -0.57 9.01 -14.96
N PRO A 86 -0.12 8.77 -13.71
CA PRO A 86 -1.00 8.87 -12.55
C PRO A 86 -1.48 10.31 -12.38
N SER A 87 -2.76 10.50 -12.05
CA SER A 87 -3.24 11.82 -11.68
C SER A 87 -2.72 12.18 -10.29
N VAL A 88 -2.41 13.47 -10.08
CA VAL A 88 -1.92 13.96 -8.78
C VAL A 88 -2.93 13.67 -7.67
N ASP A 89 -4.22 13.66 -8.00
CA ASP A 89 -5.31 13.40 -7.06
C ASP A 89 -5.39 11.93 -6.65
N GLN A 90 -5.14 10.98 -7.56
CA GLN A 90 -5.00 9.55 -7.22
C GLN A 90 -3.83 9.31 -6.26
N LEU A 91 -2.67 9.91 -6.54
CA LEU A 91 -1.50 9.81 -5.66
C LEU A 91 -1.76 10.45 -4.29
N ARG A 92 -2.54 11.54 -4.25
CA ARG A 92 -2.97 12.17 -3.00
C ARG A 92 -3.93 11.28 -2.21
N ALA A 93 -4.86 10.59 -2.88
CA ALA A 93 -5.77 9.63 -2.26
C ALA A 93 -4.99 8.45 -1.65
N MET A 94 -4.10 7.83 -2.43
CA MET A 94 -3.20 6.75 -1.97
C MET A 94 -2.37 7.17 -0.75
N LYS A 95 -1.76 8.36 -0.79
CA LYS A 95 -1.02 8.94 0.34
C LYS A 95 -1.91 9.10 1.58
N ASN A 96 -3.13 9.60 1.41
CA ASN A 96 -4.05 9.86 2.52
C ASN A 96 -4.55 8.56 3.16
N PHE A 97 -4.84 7.55 2.35
CA PHE A 97 -5.18 6.21 2.83
C PHE A 97 -4.05 5.59 3.64
N ALA A 98 -2.83 5.60 3.11
CA ALA A 98 -1.65 5.10 3.80
C ALA A 98 -1.43 5.81 5.14
N LYS A 99 -1.55 7.14 5.15
CA LYS A 99 -1.47 7.95 6.37
C LYS A 99 -2.59 7.63 7.37
N ALA A 100 -3.79 7.30 6.90
CA ALA A 100 -4.89 6.89 7.76
C ALA A 100 -4.65 5.51 8.39
N CYS A 101 -4.07 4.57 7.64
CA CYS A 101 -3.67 3.27 8.15
C CYS A 101 -2.65 3.40 9.28
N MET A 102 -1.59 4.19 9.10
CA MET A 102 -0.54 4.39 10.12
C MET A 102 -1.04 5.03 11.43
N LYS A 103 -2.24 5.64 11.45
CA LYS A 103 -2.81 6.28 12.64
C LYS A 103 -3.75 5.38 13.43
N ARG A 104 -4.18 4.27 12.84
CA ARG A 104 -5.24 3.42 13.35
C ARG A 104 -4.67 2.09 13.80
N GLN A 105 -4.94 1.72 15.04
CA GLN A 105 -4.49 0.43 15.58
C GLN A 105 -5.24 -0.76 14.95
N ASP A 106 -6.42 -0.52 14.39
CA ASP A 106 -7.29 -1.48 13.69
C ASP A 106 -7.20 -1.35 12.16
N ALA A 107 -6.13 -0.74 11.65
CA ALA A 107 -5.95 -0.53 10.23
C ALA A 107 -5.84 -1.85 9.44
N PRO A 108 -6.29 -1.85 8.17
CA PRO A 108 -6.15 -3.02 7.30
C PRO A 108 -4.69 -3.32 6.94
N LEU A 109 -3.78 -2.36 7.12
CA LEU A 109 -2.36 -2.49 6.76
C LEU A 109 -1.45 -2.37 7.97
N PRO A 110 -0.38 -3.18 8.03
CA PRO A 110 0.73 -2.93 8.95
C PRO A 110 1.36 -1.55 8.68
N ASP A 111 1.77 -0.86 9.74
CA ASP A 111 2.38 0.48 9.67
C ASP A 111 3.57 0.55 8.69
N GLN A 112 4.34 -0.53 8.61
CA GLN A 112 5.50 -0.61 7.72
C GLN A 112 5.11 -0.64 6.24
N VAL A 113 4.08 -1.40 5.87
CA VAL A 113 3.56 -1.43 4.50
C VAL A 113 2.91 -0.09 4.16
N ALA A 114 2.10 0.45 5.09
CA ALA A 114 1.49 1.75 4.92
C ALA A 114 2.55 2.86 4.74
N GLY A 115 3.67 2.80 5.47
CA GLY A 115 4.80 3.72 5.30
C GLY A 115 5.42 3.65 3.90
N VAL A 116 5.62 2.45 3.35
CA VAL A 116 6.15 2.27 1.98
C VAL A 116 5.20 2.85 0.93
N ILE A 117 3.89 2.59 1.07
CA ILE A 117 2.86 3.16 0.18
C ILE A 117 2.82 4.69 0.30
N TYR A 118 2.92 5.23 1.52
CA TYR A 118 2.95 6.67 1.77
C TYR A 118 4.13 7.36 1.07
N TYR A 119 5.36 6.90 1.30
CA TYR A 119 6.53 7.49 0.66
C TYR A 119 6.58 7.20 -0.86
N GLY A 120 6.13 6.03 -1.29
CA GLY A 120 6.00 5.67 -2.70
C GLY A 120 5.08 6.63 -3.46
N SER A 121 3.91 6.95 -2.91
CA SER A 121 2.97 7.90 -3.53
C SER A 121 3.54 9.32 -3.65
N ILE A 122 4.32 9.76 -2.67
CA ILE A 122 5.02 11.05 -2.72
C ILE A 122 6.11 11.03 -3.78
N ALA A 123 6.90 9.96 -3.83
CA ALA A 123 7.96 9.79 -4.82
C ALA A 123 7.41 9.75 -6.25
N ALA A 124 6.31 9.03 -6.48
CA ALA A 124 5.59 9.02 -7.76
C ALA A 124 5.13 10.43 -8.16
N ALA A 125 4.59 11.22 -7.22
CA ALA A 125 4.14 12.57 -7.53
C ALA A 125 5.30 13.51 -7.91
N LEU A 126 6.45 13.38 -7.24
CA LEU A 126 7.65 14.15 -7.55
C LEU A 126 8.23 13.77 -8.92
N VAL A 127 8.38 12.48 -9.20
CA VAL A 127 9.06 11.99 -10.41
C VAL A 127 8.15 12.04 -11.64
N ASN A 128 6.91 11.57 -11.51
CA ASN A 128 6.03 11.38 -12.67
C ASN A 128 5.14 12.60 -12.95
N CYS A 129 4.83 13.41 -11.92
CA CYS A 129 3.92 14.56 -12.06
C CYS A 129 4.61 15.92 -11.81
N SER A 130 5.89 15.92 -11.39
CA SER A 130 6.60 17.13 -10.93
C SER A 130 5.79 17.94 -9.90
N ALA A 131 5.03 17.25 -9.05
CA ALA A 131 4.07 17.84 -8.13
C ALA A 131 4.39 17.50 -6.68
N ARG A 132 4.35 18.50 -5.80
CA ARG A 132 4.54 18.30 -4.36
C ARG A 132 3.19 18.05 -3.67
N ILE A 133 2.94 16.81 -3.26
CA ILE A 133 1.71 16.42 -2.54
C ILE A 133 1.90 16.32 -1.02
N SER A 134 3.10 16.61 -0.50
CA SER A 134 3.45 16.57 0.92
C SER A 134 3.93 17.92 1.45
N GLN A 135 3.71 18.16 2.74
CA GLN A 135 4.20 19.34 3.47
C GLN A 135 5.52 19.08 4.21
N LEU A 136 6.03 17.83 4.17
CA LEU A 136 7.33 17.48 4.74
C LEU A 136 8.44 18.30 4.11
N THR A 137 9.51 18.58 4.85
CA THR A 137 10.73 19.21 4.29
C THR A 137 11.49 18.22 3.41
N ASP A 138 12.44 18.70 2.60
CA ASP A 138 13.25 17.81 1.76
C ASP A 138 14.15 16.91 2.62
N GLU A 139 14.59 17.39 3.79
CA GLU A 139 15.35 16.61 4.77
C GLU A 139 14.51 15.46 5.37
N ASP A 140 13.26 15.75 5.75
CA ASP A 140 12.32 14.73 6.24
C ASP A 140 12.00 13.69 5.16
N LEU A 141 11.84 14.13 3.91
CA LEU A 141 11.60 13.23 2.77
C LEU A 141 12.80 12.34 2.48
N CYS A 142 14.02 12.89 2.48
CA CYS A 142 15.24 12.11 2.34
C CYS A 142 15.37 11.04 3.44
N THR A 143 15.04 11.39 4.68
CA THR A 143 15.02 10.45 5.81
C THR A 143 13.99 9.34 5.60
N GLY A 144 12.77 9.69 5.19
CA GLY A 144 11.72 8.72 4.87
C GLY A 144 12.06 7.80 3.71
N PHE A 145 12.65 8.36 2.63
CA PHE A 145 13.11 7.61 1.47
C PHE A 145 14.25 6.66 1.83
N HIS A 146 15.20 7.09 2.66
CA HIS A 146 16.25 6.23 3.17
C HIS A 146 15.67 5.05 3.95
N TRP A 147 14.72 5.30 4.85
CA TRP A 147 14.03 4.24 5.60
C TRP A 147 13.37 3.20 4.69
N VAL A 148 12.75 3.61 3.56
CA VAL A 148 12.19 2.67 2.56
C VAL A 148 13.28 1.85 1.90
N LEU A 149 14.41 2.47 1.53
CA LEU A 149 15.53 1.79 0.87
C LEU A 149 16.24 0.78 1.78
N GLU A 150 16.16 0.93 3.10
CA GLU A 150 16.68 -0.05 4.06
C GLU A 150 15.82 -1.33 4.14
N LYS A 151 14.54 -1.27 3.73
CA LYS A 151 13.64 -2.43 3.76
C LYS A 151 13.96 -3.40 2.63
N LYS A 152 14.54 -4.56 2.98
CA LYS A 152 14.96 -5.60 2.01
C LYS A 152 13.79 -6.23 1.28
N TRP A 153 12.63 -6.29 1.93
CA TRP A 153 11.38 -6.80 1.40
C TRP A 153 10.64 -5.82 0.46
N VAL A 154 11.17 -4.62 0.21
CA VAL A 154 10.56 -3.70 -0.77
C VAL A 154 11.09 -4.01 -2.16
N ASP A 155 10.19 -4.06 -3.14
CA ASP A 155 10.52 -4.39 -4.52
C ASP A 155 11.48 -3.41 -5.19
N ALA A 156 12.19 -3.93 -6.20
CA ALA A 156 13.15 -3.17 -7.00
C ALA A 156 12.53 -1.94 -7.68
N ASP A 157 11.28 -2.03 -8.15
CA ASP A 157 10.61 -0.93 -8.85
C ASP A 157 10.31 0.24 -7.90
N VAL A 158 9.74 -0.06 -6.74
CA VAL A 158 9.50 0.93 -5.68
C VAL A 158 10.81 1.54 -5.21
N ARG A 159 11.86 0.74 -5.01
CA ARG A 159 13.19 1.23 -4.64
C ARG A 159 13.80 2.14 -5.72
N THR A 160 13.58 1.84 -6.99
CA THR A 160 14.07 2.64 -8.11
C THR A 160 13.35 3.99 -8.16
N LEU A 161 12.03 3.98 -7.99
CA LEU A 161 11.22 5.20 -7.88
C LEU A 161 11.70 6.10 -6.71
N ILE A 162 11.92 5.52 -5.53
CA ILE A 162 12.36 6.26 -4.34
C ILE A 162 13.75 6.89 -4.55
N LYS A 163 14.66 6.17 -5.23
CA LYS A 163 15.98 6.71 -5.59
C LYS A 163 15.87 7.88 -6.57
N ALA A 164 15.02 7.76 -7.60
CA ALA A 164 14.79 8.84 -8.55
C ALA A 164 14.20 10.08 -7.86
N ALA A 165 13.24 9.89 -6.95
CA ALA A 165 12.66 10.99 -6.17
C ALA A 165 13.69 11.67 -5.27
N SER A 166 14.59 10.90 -4.63
CA SER A 166 15.66 11.46 -3.79
C SER A 166 16.65 12.33 -4.58
N GLN A 167 16.79 12.10 -5.89
CA GLN A 167 17.64 12.91 -6.79
C GLN A 167 16.91 14.14 -7.34
N ALA A 168 15.58 14.18 -7.25
CA ALA A 168 14.73 15.25 -7.75
C ALA A 168 14.38 16.31 -6.69
N LEU A 169 14.74 16.06 -5.42
CA LEU A 169 14.70 17.03 -4.32
C LEU A 169 15.92 17.95 -4.39
#